data_AF-A0A6L9EAW5-F1
#
_entry.id   AF-A0A6L9EAW5-F1
#
_cell.length_a   1.000
_cell.length_b   1.000
_cell.length_c   1.000
_cell.angle_alpha   90.00
_cell.angle_beta   90.00
_cell.angle_gamma   90.00
#
_symmetry.space_group_name_H-M   'P 1'
#
loop_
_entity.id
_entity.type
_entity.pdbx_description
1 polymer ?
#
loop_
_entity_poly.entity_id
_entity_poly.type
_entity_poly.pdbx_seq_one_letter_code
_entity_poly.pdbx_strand_id
1 'polypeptide(L)'
;MTTIIYILVGLVLLILLLAIIAPKNYDVNREIVINQPVPKVFDYLKYLKNQDNWSPWAKKDPNMKKEFSGTDGTVGAISKWDGNKDVGMGEQEITRLVDNEVIESQLRFFKPWKSQSDAYMRVAESGSESTKVTWGFSGKNKFPMSIMMLFMNMDKMVGKDFEEGLSSLKSVMEN
;
A
#
# COMPACT_ATOMS: atom_id res chain seq x y z
N MET A 1 42.44 17.41 16.56
CA MET A 1 42.07 17.36 15.12
C MET A 1 42.04 15.94 14.57
N THR A 2 43.11 15.16 14.73
CA THR A 2 43.21 13.78 14.21
C THR A 2 42.12 12.83 14.72
N THR A 3 41.78 12.86 16.01
CA THR A 3 40.68 12.04 16.58
C THR A 3 39.32 12.32 15.96
N ILE A 4 39.02 13.60 15.67
CA ILE A 4 37.76 14.01 15.02
C ILE A 4 37.73 13.48 13.58
N ILE A 5 38.86 13.50 12.87
CA ILE A 5 38.99 12.94 11.52
C ILE A 5 38.73 11.43 11.54
N TYR A 6 39.31 10.68 12.49
CA TYR A 6 39.06 9.24 12.61
C TYR A 6 37.61 8.91 12.94
N ILE A 7 36.97 9.71 13.81
CA ILE A 7 35.54 9.54 14.11
C ILE A 7 34.68 9.81 12.87
N LEU A 8 34.97 10.87 12.11
CA LEU A 8 34.27 11.18 10.87
C LEU A 8 34.46 10.08 9.81
N VAL A 9 35.68 9.58 9.64
CA VAL A 9 35.97 8.46 8.73
C VAL A 9 35.23 7.20 9.17
N GLY A 10 35.23 6.89 10.47
CA GLY A 10 34.47 5.76 11.01
C GLY A 10 32.96 5.89 10.78
N LEU A 11 32.38 7.08 10.98
CA LEU A 11 30.97 7.35 10.72
C LEU A 11 30.63 7.19 9.23
N VAL A 12 31.47 7.71 8.34
CA VAL A 12 31.30 7.56 6.89
C VAL A 12 31.37 6.09 6.48
N LEU A 13 32.34 5.33 6.99
CA LEU A 13 32.45 3.89 6.72
C LEU A 13 31.23 3.12 7.22
N LEU A 14 30.70 3.45 8.40
CA LEU A 14 29.49 2.85 8.94
C LEU A 14 28.27 3.13 8.05
N ILE A 15 28.09 4.38 7.60
CA ILE A 15 26.99 4.76 6.70
C ILE A 15 27.11 4.02 5.37
N LEU A 16 28.32 3.88 4.82
CA LEU A 16 28.56 3.13 3.59
C LEU A 16 28.23 1.64 3.75
N LEU A 17 28.62 1.01 4.85
CA LEU A 17 28.27 -0.38 5.15
C LEU A 17 26.76 -0.56 5.27
N LEU A 18 26.07 0.32 6.00
CA LEU A 18 24.61 0.28 6.14
C LEU A 18 23.91 0.49 4.80
N ALA A 19 24.41 1.38 3.94
CA ALA A 19 23.87 1.61 2.60
C ALA A 19 24.02 0.40 1.67
N ILE A 20 25.09 -0.39 1.82
CA ILE A 20 25.32 -1.62 1.04
C ILE A 20 24.35 -2.74 1.46
N ILE A 21 24.09 -2.87 2.77
CA ILE A 21 23.25 -3.93 3.35
C ILE A 21 21.75 -3.58 3.24
N ALA A 22 21.41 -2.29 3.18
CA ALA A 22 20.03 -1.81 3.17
C ALA A 22 19.17 -2.40 2.03
N PRO A 23 17.93 -2.84 2.31
CA PRO A 23 17.04 -3.37 1.29
C PRO A 23 16.67 -2.29 0.29
N LYS A 24 17.04 -2.52 -0.98
CA LYS A 24 16.80 -1.59 -2.09
C LYS A 24 15.35 -1.58 -2.56
N ASN A 25 14.65 -2.70 -2.36
CA ASN A 25 13.24 -2.86 -2.68
C ASN A 25 12.51 -3.32 -1.41
N TYR A 26 11.24 -2.96 -1.30
CA TYR A 26 10.32 -3.54 -0.32
C TYR A 26 9.09 -4.07 -1.06
N ASP A 27 8.54 -5.15 -0.53
CA ASP A 27 7.26 -5.72 -0.91
C ASP A 27 6.62 -6.20 0.40
N VAL A 28 5.51 -5.56 0.77
CA VAL A 28 4.73 -5.91 1.95
C VAL A 28 3.33 -6.18 1.49
N ASN A 29 2.85 -7.39 1.74
CA ASN A 29 1.52 -7.81 1.31
C ASN A 29 0.87 -8.77 2.30
N ARG A 30 -0.45 -8.88 2.16
CA ARG A 30 -1.29 -9.87 2.82
C ARG A 30 -2.21 -10.51 1.81
N GLU A 31 -2.67 -11.70 2.11
CA GLU A 31 -3.62 -12.41 1.27
C GLU A 31 -4.75 -13.02 2.09
N ILE A 32 -5.91 -13.16 1.46
CA ILE A 32 -7.07 -13.85 2.00
C ILE A 32 -7.81 -14.58 0.88
N VAL A 33 -8.49 -15.67 1.22
CA VAL A 33 -9.40 -16.36 0.29
C VAL A 33 -10.83 -15.88 0.53
N ILE A 34 -11.48 -15.43 -0.53
CA ILE A 34 -12.88 -15.01 -0.58
C ILE A 34 -13.66 -16.06 -1.38
N ASN A 35 -14.75 -16.58 -0.83
CA ASN A 35 -15.65 -17.58 -1.41
C ASN A 35 -16.60 -16.91 -2.43
N GLN A 36 -16.02 -16.23 -3.41
CA GLN A 36 -16.70 -15.66 -4.55
C GLN A 36 -15.85 -15.88 -5.82
N PRO A 37 -16.48 -15.98 -7.01
CA PRO A 37 -15.76 -16.09 -8.29
C PRO A 37 -14.86 -14.88 -8.57
N VAL A 38 -13.73 -15.13 -9.26
CA VAL A 38 -12.73 -14.09 -9.60
C VAL A 38 -13.36 -12.87 -10.28
N PRO A 39 -14.25 -13.00 -11.28
CA PRO A 39 -14.84 -11.83 -11.93
C PRO A 39 -15.62 -10.94 -10.97
N LYS A 40 -16.36 -11.54 -10.02
CA LYS A 40 -17.14 -10.79 -9.03
C LYS A 40 -16.24 -10.04 -8.05
N VAL A 41 -15.16 -10.67 -7.59
CA VAL A 41 -14.19 -10.05 -6.69
C VAL A 41 -13.42 -8.94 -7.39
N PHE A 42 -12.92 -9.19 -8.61
CA PHE A 42 -12.19 -8.22 -9.39
C PHE A 42 -13.04 -6.98 -9.73
N ASP A 43 -14.28 -7.20 -10.18
CA ASP A 43 -15.22 -6.11 -10.47
C ASP A 43 -15.54 -5.27 -9.24
N TYR A 44 -15.59 -5.87 -8.05
CA TYR A 44 -15.76 -5.10 -6.82
C TYR A 44 -14.52 -4.27 -6.46
N LEU A 45 -13.33 -4.87 -6.58
CA LEU A 45 -12.07 -4.26 -6.19
C LEU A 45 -11.64 -3.09 -7.09
N LYS A 46 -11.97 -3.12 -8.38
CA LYS A 46 -11.52 -2.09 -9.33
C LYS A 46 -12.13 -0.72 -9.07
N TYR A 47 -13.30 -0.63 -8.45
CA TYR A 47 -13.93 0.64 -8.12
C TYR A 47 -13.36 1.22 -6.82
N LEU A 48 -12.69 2.37 -6.92
CA LEU A 48 -12.11 3.06 -5.77
C LEU A 48 -13.17 3.46 -4.75
N LYS A 49 -14.39 3.76 -5.19
CA LYS A 49 -15.52 4.07 -4.29
C LYS A 49 -15.90 2.90 -3.39
N ASN A 50 -15.70 1.66 -3.83
CA ASN A 50 -16.04 0.48 -3.03
C ASN A 50 -15.12 0.31 -1.82
N GLN A 51 -13.92 0.92 -1.84
CA GLN A 51 -13.00 0.89 -0.71
C GLN A 51 -13.62 1.45 0.58
N ASP A 52 -14.59 2.36 0.47
CA ASP A 52 -15.27 2.96 1.62
C ASP A 52 -15.98 1.93 2.51
N ASN A 53 -16.36 0.79 1.94
CA ASN A 53 -17.12 -0.24 2.64
C ASN A 53 -16.24 -1.17 3.47
N TRP A 54 -14.94 -1.29 3.16
CA TRP A 54 -14.07 -2.31 3.74
C TRP A 54 -12.69 -1.80 4.17
N SER A 55 -12.27 -0.64 3.69
CA SER A 55 -10.95 -0.07 3.97
C SER A 55 -10.79 0.27 5.45
N PRO A 56 -9.66 -0.10 6.08
CA PRO A 56 -9.38 0.25 7.47
C PRO A 56 -9.27 1.76 7.66
N TRP A 57 -8.80 2.51 6.65
CA TRP A 57 -8.66 3.97 6.75
C TRP A 57 -10.01 4.69 6.72
N ALA A 58 -11.00 4.16 6.00
CA ALA A 58 -12.37 4.69 6.05
C ALA A 58 -12.99 4.54 7.45
N LYS A 59 -12.65 3.47 8.18
CA LYS A 59 -13.07 3.30 9.60
C LYS A 59 -12.32 4.24 10.55
N LYS A 60 -11.03 4.50 10.30
CA LYS A 60 -10.20 5.39 11.12
C LYS A 60 -10.61 6.85 11.04
N ASP A 61 -11.20 7.27 9.91
CA ASP A 61 -11.77 8.61 9.77
C ASP A 61 -13.12 8.61 9.03
N PRO A 62 -14.24 8.52 9.76
CA PRO A 62 -15.58 8.60 9.18
C PRO A 62 -15.91 9.95 8.54
N ASN A 63 -15.18 11.02 8.89
CA ASN A 63 -15.40 12.37 8.36
C ASN A 63 -14.42 12.72 7.22
N MET A 64 -13.67 11.74 6.72
CA MET A 64 -12.69 11.92 5.67
C MET A 64 -13.36 12.47 4.40
N LYS A 65 -12.85 13.61 3.92
CA LYS A 65 -13.34 14.19 2.68
C LYS A 65 -12.68 13.49 1.51
N LYS A 66 -13.50 13.01 0.56
CA LYS A 66 -13.03 12.30 -0.62
C LYS A 66 -13.46 13.03 -1.88
N GLU A 67 -12.53 13.12 -2.83
CA GLU A 67 -12.81 13.64 -4.16
C GLU A 67 -12.41 12.59 -5.18
N PHE A 68 -13.32 12.27 -6.10
CA PHE A 68 -13.08 11.33 -7.18
C PHE A 68 -12.97 12.08 -8.50
N SER A 69 -11.97 11.72 -9.30
CA SER A 69 -11.81 12.27 -10.65
C SER A 69 -11.49 11.15 -11.65
N GLY A 70 -11.92 11.34 -12.90
CA GLY A 70 -11.89 10.30 -13.92
C GLY A 70 -13.08 9.33 -13.83
N THR A 71 -13.04 8.28 -14.66
CA THR A 71 -14.02 7.19 -14.66
C THR A 71 -13.60 6.11 -13.68
N ASP A 72 -14.36 5.92 -12.61
CA ASP A 72 -14.03 4.92 -11.59
C ASP A 72 -13.97 3.50 -12.19
N GLY A 73 -13.06 2.67 -11.70
CA GLY A 73 -12.82 1.33 -12.26
C GLY A 73 -12.00 1.29 -13.55
N THR A 74 -11.40 2.40 -13.99
CA THR A 74 -10.53 2.46 -15.17
C THR A 74 -9.16 3.06 -14.87
N VAL A 75 -8.19 2.83 -15.75
CA VAL A 75 -6.86 3.47 -15.66
C VAL A 75 -7.02 4.99 -15.72
N GLY A 76 -6.36 5.69 -14.79
CA GLY A 76 -6.46 7.14 -14.60
C GLY A 76 -7.58 7.56 -13.62
N ALA A 77 -8.36 6.63 -13.06
CA ALA A 77 -9.25 6.94 -11.96
C ALA A 77 -8.46 7.36 -10.73
N ILE A 78 -8.85 8.48 -10.10
CA ILE A 78 -8.18 9.02 -8.92
C ILE A 78 -9.18 9.18 -7.78
N SER A 79 -8.80 8.71 -6.59
CA SER A 79 -9.46 8.99 -5.32
C SER A 79 -8.52 9.79 -4.44
N LYS A 80 -8.90 11.04 -4.12
CA LYS A 80 -8.18 11.91 -3.19
C LYS A 80 -8.84 11.85 -1.83
N TRP A 81 -8.05 11.91 -0.77
CA TRP A 81 -8.57 12.00 0.59
C TRP A 81 -7.89 13.11 1.39
N ASP A 82 -8.70 13.80 2.19
CA ASP A 82 -8.27 14.71 3.24
C ASP A 82 -8.85 14.20 4.57
N GLY A 83 -8.00 13.54 5.35
CA GLY A 83 -8.35 12.91 6.62
C GLY A 83 -7.65 13.51 7.82
N ASN A 84 -7.91 12.92 8.99
CA ASN A 84 -7.33 13.29 10.27
C ASN A 84 -5.82 12.93 10.36
N LYS A 85 -5.22 13.16 11.53
CA LYS A 85 -3.79 12.89 11.79
C LYS A 85 -3.37 11.43 11.59
N ASP A 86 -4.30 10.48 11.66
CA ASP A 86 -4.04 9.04 11.60
C ASP A 86 -4.10 8.50 10.16
N VAL A 87 -4.87 9.15 9.28
CA VAL A 87 -5.00 8.79 7.85
C VAL A 87 -4.18 9.72 6.94
N GLY A 88 -4.00 10.97 7.34
CA GLY A 88 -3.29 11.99 6.58
C GLY A 88 -4.06 12.46 5.35
N MET A 89 -3.32 13.03 4.40
CA MET A 89 -3.85 13.55 3.15
C MET A 89 -3.07 12.95 1.99
N GLY A 90 -3.76 12.49 0.96
CA GLY A 90 -3.14 11.86 -0.19
C GLY A 90 -4.11 11.59 -1.33
N GLU A 91 -3.63 10.87 -2.33
CA GLU A 91 -4.43 10.38 -3.44
C GLU A 91 -3.94 9.01 -3.91
N GLN A 92 -4.87 8.23 -4.45
CA GLN A 92 -4.64 6.95 -5.10
C GLN A 92 -5.09 7.07 -6.55
N GLU A 93 -4.23 6.69 -7.48
CA GLU A 93 -4.52 6.63 -8.92
C GLU A 93 -4.37 5.20 -9.44
N ILE A 94 -5.32 4.71 -10.23
CA ILE A 94 -5.18 3.43 -10.94
C ILE A 94 -4.25 3.62 -12.12
N THR A 95 -3.07 3.00 -12.12
CA THR A 95 -2.04 3.15 -13.16
C THR A 95 -2.06 2.02 -14.18
N ARG A 96 -2.51 0.83 -13.78
CA ARG A 96 -2.66 -0.32 -14.66
C ARG A 96 -3.78 -1.23 -14.16
N LEU A 97 -4.50 -1.82 -15.10
CA LEU A 97 -5.57 -2.76 -14.82
C LEU A 97 -5.48 -3.91 -15.84
N VAL A 98 -5.43 -5.14 -15.35
CA VAL A 98 -5.49 -6.37 -16.15
C VAL A 98 -6.68 -7.17 -15.62
N ASP A 99 -7.70 -7.31 -16.47
CA ASP A 99 -8.97 -7.91 -16.10
C ASP A 99 -8.79 -9.28 -15.43
N ASN A 100 -9.43 -9.48 -14.28
CA ASN A 100 -9.41 -10.71 -13.49
C ASN A 100 -8.01 -11.16 -13.02
N GLU A 101 -7.02 -10.26 -13.01
CA GLU A 101 -5.65 -10.59 -12.58
C GLU A 101 -5.10 -9.56 -11.60
N VAL A 102 -4.98 -8.29 -12.00
CA VAL A 102 -4.28 -7.28 -11.19
C VAL A 102 -4.81 -5.86 -11.41
N ILE A 103 -4.90 -5.12 -10.30
CA ILE A 103 -5.11 -3.68 -10.25
C ILE A 103 -3.85 -3.07 -9.63
N GLU A 104 -3.10 -2.28 -10.40
CA GLU A 104 -1.96 -1.52 -9.89
C GLU A 104 -2.38 -0.06 -9.69
N SER A 105 -1.92 0.52 -8.59
CA SER A 105 -2.22 1.89 -8.23
C SER A 105 -0.98 2.59 -7.70
N GLN A 106 -0.93 3.90 -7.87
CA GLN A 106 0.08 4.75 -7.26
C GLN A 106 -0.56 5.54 -6.12
N LEU A 107 -0.01 5.40 -4.91
CA LEU A 107 -0.40 6.20 -3.76
C LEU A 107 0.59 7.35 -3.59
N ARG A 108 0.05 8.56 -3.46
CA ARG A 108 0.80 9.78 -3.23
C ARG A 108 0.30 10.41 -1.95
N PHE A 109 1.12 10.39 -0.90
CA PHE A 109 0.82 11.06 0.36
C PHE A 109 1.37 12.49 0.31
N PHE A 110 0.58 13.45 0.77
CA PHE A 110 0.93 14.88 0.82
C PHE A 110 1.24 15.36 2.24
N LYS A 111 0.51 14.85 3.24
CA LYS A 111 0.70 15.17 4.67
C LYS A 111 0.60 13.89 5.52
N PRO A 112 1.35 13.79 6.64
CA PRO A 112 2.29 14.78 7.20
C PRO A 112 3.62 14.89 6.44
N TRP A 113 3.97 13.90 5.62
CA TRP A 113 5.18 13.88 4.81
C TRP A 113 4.82 13.55 3.37
N LYS A 114 5.54 14.13 2.40
CA LYS A 114 5.40 13.75 1.00
C LYS A 114 6.05 12.40 0.76
N SER A 115 5.27 11.42 0.31
CA SER A 115 5.78 10.11 -0.08
C SER A 115 4.97 9.54 -1.23
N GLN A 116 5.57 8.57 -1.92
CA GLN A 116 4.94 7.86 -3.01
C GLN A 116 5.23 6.37 -2.85
N SER A 117 4.20 5.55 -3.04
CA SER A 117 4.29 4.09 -3.00
C SER A 117 3.52 3.52 -4.17
N ASP A 118 4.04 2.43 -4.73
CA ASP A 118 3.25 1.62 -5.66
C ASP A 118 2.46 0.62 -4.82
N ALA A 119 1.19 0.41 -5.18
CA ALA A 119 0.28 -0.52 -4.56
C ALA A 119 -0.32 -1.43 -5.60
N TYR A 120 -0.72 -2.63 -5.16
CA TYR A 120 -1.38 -3.56 -6.03
C TYR A 120 -2.43 -4.37 -5.28
N MET A 121 -3.47 -4.76 -6.01
CA MET A 121 -4.38 -5.84 -5.63
C MET A 121 -4.32 -6.90 -6.73
N ARG A 122 -3.98 -8.13 -6.36
CA ARG A 122 -3.97 -9.28 -7.25
C ARG A 122 -5.08 -10.22 -6.87
N VAL A 123 -5.72 -10.81 -7.88
CA VAL A 123 -6.70 -11.87 -7.70
C VAL A 123 -6.21 -13.11 -8.44
N ALA A 124 -6.45 -14.27 -7.84
CA ALA A 124 -6.15 -15.55 -8.45
C ALA A 124 -7.21 -16.57 -8.04
N GLU A 125 -7.48 -17.56 -8.89
CA GLU A 125 -8.35 -18.67 -8.54
C GLU A 125 -7.78 -19.45 -7.34
N SER A 126 -8.65 -19.85 -6.42
CA SER A 126 -8.31 -20.61 -5.22
C SER A 126 -9.31 -21.73 -4.96
N GLY A 127 -9.82 -22.36 -6.02
CA GLY A 127 -10.92 -23.33 -6.03
C GLY A 127 -12.00 -22.97 -7.06
N SER A 128 -13.06 -23.76 -7.14
CA SER A 128 -14.10 -23.59 -8.17
C SER A 128 -14.97 -22.34 -8.01
N GLU A 129 -15.11 -21.81 -6.79
CA GLU A 129 -15.89 -20.58 -6.49
C GLU A 129 -15.19 -19.70 -5.44
N SER A 130 -13.86 -19.69 -5.48
CA SER A 130 -13.06 -18.98 -4.49
C SER A 130 -11.91 -18.23 -5.16
N THR A 131 -11.65 -17.03 -4.66
CA THR A 131 -10.63 -16.12 -5.15
C THR A 131 -9.65 -15.83 -4.03
N LYS A 132 -8.37 -16.04 -4.29
CA LYS A 132 -7.30 -15.50 -3.46
C LYS A 132 -7.06 -14.05 -3.84
N VAL A 133 -7.24 -13.16 -2.87
CA VAL A 133 -6.95 -11.72 -3.02
C VAL A 133 -5.64 -11.43 -2.29
N THR A 134 -4.68 -10.85 -2.98
CA THR A 134 -3.42 -10.36 -2.40
C THR A 134 -3.39 -8.84 -2.49
N TRP A 135 -3.24 -8.16 -1.37
CA TRP A 135 -3.10 -6.70 -1.30
C TRP A 135 -1.74 -6.33 -0.75
N GLY A 136 -1.02 -5.44 -1.43
CA GLY A 136 0.30 -5.04 -0.97
C GLY A 136 0.78 -3.69 -1.50
N PHE A 137 1.88 -3.26 -0.89
CA PHE A 137 2.71 -2.15 -1.32
C PHE A 137 4.08 -2.66 -1.76
N SER A 138 4.56 -2.09 -2.86
CA SER A 138 5.90 -2.35 -3.37
C SER A 138 6.58 -1.03 -3.74
N GLY A 139 7.90 -1.01 -3.67
CA GLY A 139 8.63 0.16 -4.11
C GLY A 139 10.13 0.05 -3.95
N LYS A 140 10.82 1.09 -4.40
CA LYS A 140 12.27 1.23 -4.27
C LYS A 140 12.61 2.19 -3.14
N ASN A 141 13.42 1.74 -2.20
CA ASN A 141 13.93 2.58 -1.13
C ASN A 141 15.09 3.44 -1.65
N LYS A 142 14.87 4.76 -1.75
CA LYS A 142 15.95 5.70 -2.03
C LYS A 142 16.73 6.01 -0.75
N PHE A 143 18.02 6.29 -0.86
CA PHE A 143 18.82 6.78 0.26
C PHE A 143 18.28 8.15 0.74
N PRO A 144 18.17 8.44 2.05
CA PRO A 144 18.55 7.60 3.20
C PRO A 144 17.43 6.69 3.74
N MET A 145 16.23 6.70 3.14
CA MET A 145 15.07 5.90 3.58
C MET A 145 15.37 4.39 3.57
N SER A 146 16.25 3.92 2.69
CA SER A 146 16.74 2.53 2.68
C SER A 146 17.41 2.11 3.98
N ILE A 147 18.23 2.98 4.58
CA ILE A 147 18.86 2.72 5.88
C ILE A 147 17.80 2.75 6.98
N MET A 148 16.83 3.66 6.90
CA MET A 148 15.74 3.74 7.87
C MET A 148 14.88 2.46 7.87
N MET A 149 14.66 1.84 6.70
CA MET A 149 13.96 0.55 6.58
C MET A 149 14.70 -0.64 7.20
N LEU A 150 16.02 -0.56 7.45
CA LEU A 150 16.71 -1.59 8.26
C LEU A 150 16.22 -1.63 9.71
N PHE A 151 15.68 -0.50 10.19
CA PHE A 151 15.22 -0.35 11.57
C PHE A 151 13.68 -0.23 11.66
N MET A 152 12.99 0.00 10.54
CA MET A 152 11.53 0.04 10.46
C MET A 152 10.96 -1.28 9.94
N ASN A 153 10.15 -1.94 10.76
CA ASN A 153 9.43 -3.13 10.34
C ASN A 153 8.12 -2.71 9.65
N MET A 154 8.16 -2.55 8.33
CA MET A 154 6.99 -2.17 7.52
C MET A 154 5.84 -3.17 7.66
N ASP A 155 6.14 -4.46 7.83
CA ASP A 155 5.15 -5.50 8.09
C ASP A 155 4.33 -5.21 9.36
N LYS A 156 5.00 -4.78 10.44
CA LYS A 156 4.30 -4.34 11.67
C LYS A 156 3.51 -3.04 11.49
N MET A 157 3.93 -2.16 10.58
CA MET A 157 3.30 -0.85 10.40
C MET A 157 2.03 -0.91 9.57
N VAL A 158 2.03 -1.66 8.46
CA VAL A 158 0.88 -1.72 7.52
C VAL A 158 0.23 -3.10 7.44
N GLY A 159 0.91 -4.16 7.88
CA GLY A 159 0.40 -5.53 7.78
C GLY A 159 -0.90 -5.74 8.55
N LYS A 160 -1.03 -5.15 9.75
CA LYS A 160 -2.27 -5.23 10.54
C LYS A 160 -3.44 -4.53 9.85
N ASP A 161 -3.20 -3.38 9.24
CA ASP A 161 -4.23 -2.65 8.49
C ASP A 161 -4.67 -3.46 7.25
N PHE A 162 -3.72 -4.09 6.54
CA PHE A 162 -4.04 -4.98 5.42
C PHE A 162 -4.85 -6.21 5.86
N GLU A 163 -4.48 -6.86 6.96
CA GLU A 163 -5.24 -7.98 7.52
C GLU A 163 -6.66 -7.58 7.88
N GLU A 164 -6.85 -6.44 8.57
CA GLU A 164 -8.18 -5.94 8.93
C GLU A 164 -9.01 -5.57 7.69
N GLY A 165 -8.39 -4.92 6.71
CA GLY A 165 -9.04 -4.54 5.46
C GLY A 165 -9.47 -5.76 4.65
N LEU A 166 -8.58 -6.75 4.46
CA LEU A 166 -8.89 -7.99 3.75
C LEU A 166 -9.97 -8.81 4.46
N SER A 167 -9.96 -8.85 5.80
CA SER A 167 -11.02 -9.48 6.59
C SER A 167 -12.37 -8.79 6.38
N SER A 168 -12.38 -7.44 6.41
CA SER A 168 -13.59 -6.65 6.16
C SER A 168 -14.11 -6.84 4.72
N LEU A 169 -13.21 -6.88 3.73
CA LEU A 169 -13.54 -7.16 2.34
C LEU A 169 -14.18 -8.53 2.19
N LYS A 170 -13.61 -9.57 2.82
CA LYS A 170 -14.18 -10.91 2.83
C LYS A 170 -15.61 -10.88 3.38
N SER A 171 -15.83 -10.23 4.52
CA SER A 171 -17.18 -10.10 5.08
C SER A 171 -18.16 -9.38 4.15
N VAL A 172 -17.75 -8.30 3.49
CA VAL A 172 -18.64 -7.57 2.55
C VAL A 172 -18.99 -8.41 1.32
N MET A 173 -18.07 -9.26 0.86
CA MET A 173 -18.25 -10.04 -0.37
C MET A 173 -18.96 -11.38 -0.15
N GLU A 174 -18.92 -11.92 1.07
CA GLU A 174 -19.52 -13.22 1.41
C GLU A 174 -20.90 -13.11 2.08
N ASN A 175 -21.31 -11.91 2.47
CA ASN A 175 -22.63 -11.64 3.04
C ASN A 175 -23.68 -11.31 1.97
#